data_AF-A0A1W7M849-F1
#
_entry.id   AF-A0A1W7M849-F1
#
_cell.length_a   1.000
_cell.length_b   1.000
_cell.length_c   1.000
_cell.angle_alpha   90.00
_cell.angle_beta   90.00
_cell.angle_gamma   90.00
#
_symmetry.space_group_name_H-M   'P 1'
#
loop_
_entity.id
_entity.type
_entity.pdbx_description
1 polymer ?
#
loop_
_entity_poly.entity_id
_entity_poly.type
_entity_poly.pdbx_seq_one_letter_code
_entity_poly.pdbx_strand_id
1 'polypeptide(L)'
;MQEGVHALTVRGIADAAGVNSALVRYHFGDVDGLLRDLALRNAARIADARTGMLDALERERKAAFPAVVDALVVPLFASAAMTPGFRAIVVLDEMFSRAAGSIHEQIWSLFAEGVDRVTRMLSACQPEVDAVALAWRIRFVTAAALDIPPRAGDRSPQGERRSAYGDDGDGERLERFRCFARDALNLSR
;
A
#
# COMPACT_ATOMS: atom_id res chain seq x y z
N MET A 1 -14.02 2.18 -16.91
CA MET A 1 -15.00 2.42 -15.82
C MET A 1 -15.21 3.92 -15.73
N GLN A 2 -16.29 4.40 -16.34
CA GLN A 2 -16.59 5.82 -16.56
C GLN A 2 -17.53 6.40 -15.49
N GLU A 3 -18.03 5.57 -14.59
CA GLU A 3 -18.75 5.99 -13.39
C GLU A 3 -17.91 5.55 -12.19
N GLY A 4 -17.55 6.50 -11.32
CA GLY A 4 -16.74 6.21 -10.14
C GLY A 4 -17.40 5.17 -9.23
N VAL A 5 -16.67 4.72 -8.21
CA VAL A 5 -17.10 3.67 -7.27
C VAL A 5 -18.48 3.97 -6.61
N HIS A 6 -19.00 5.21 -6.71
CA HIS A 6 -20.37 5.62 -6.32
C HIS A 6 -21.51 5.03 -7.17
N ALA A 7 -21.24 4.55 -8.38
CA ALA A 7 -22.21 3.87 -9.24
C ALA A 7 -22.15 2.33 -9.12
N LEU A 8 -21.31 1.80 -8.23
CA LEU A 8 -21.20 0.36 -8.04
C LEU A 8 -22.47 -0.18 -7.38
N THR A 9 -23.11 -1.10 -8.08
CA THR A 9 -24.22 -1.89 -7.55
C THR A 9 -23.80 -3.36 -7.52
N VAL A 10 -24.38 -4.15 -6.60
CA VAL A 10 -24.16 -5.60 -6.55
C VAL A 10 -24.44 -6.23 -7.93
N ARG A 11 -25.47 -5.75 -8.63
CA ARG A 11 -25.80 -6.18 -9.98
C ARG A 11 -24.70 -5.82 -10.98
N GLY A 12 -24.25 -4.57 -11.02
CA GLY A 12 -23.18 -4.14 -11.93
C GLY A 12 -21.86 -4.87 -11.69
N ILE A 13 -21.53 -5.16 -10.44
CA ILE A 13 -20.36 -5.98 -10.08
C ILE A 13 -20.52 -7.42 -10.56
N ALA A 14 -21.69 -8.03 -10.30
CA ALA A 14 -21.97 -9.40 -10.73
C ALA A 14 -21.94 -9.55 -12.25
N ASP A 15 -22.52 -8.58 -12.98
CA ASP A 15 -22.52 -8.53 -14.44
C ASP A 15 -21.08 -8.40 -14.98
N ALA A 16 -20.26 -7.51 -14.39
CA ALA A 16 -18.85 -7.35 -14.78
C ALA A 16 -17.99 -8.59 -14.48
N ALA A 17 -18.31 -9.32 -13.41
CA ALA A 17 -17.63 -10.55 -13.03
C ALA A 17 -18.18 -11.81 -13.73
N GLY A 18 -19.27 -11.70 -14.49
CA GLY A 18 -19.93 -12.83 -15.14
C GLY A 18 -20.54 -13.84 -14.17
N VAL A 19 -20.97 -13.40 -12.98
CA VAL A 19 -21.51 -14.27 -11.92
C VAL A 19 -22.94 -13.87 -11.54
N ASN A 20 -23.64 -14.76 -10.84
CA ASN A 20 -24.97 -14.46 -10.30
C ASN A 20 -24.85 -13.45 -9.13
N SER A 21 -25.66 -12.39 -9.13
CA SER A 21 -25.73 -11.40 -8.06
C SER A 21 -26.08 -11.99 -6.68
N ALA A 22 -26.79 -13.12 -6.65
CA ALA A 22 -27.05 -13.88 -5.42
C ALA A 22 -25.76 -14.43 -4.80
N LEU A 23 -24.77 -14.83 -5.59
CA LEU A 23 -23.47 -15.29 -5.09
C LEU A 23 -22.69 -14.14 -4.45
N VAL A 24 -22.71 -12.96 -5.08
CA VAL A 24 -22.08 -11.75 -4.50
C VAL A 24 -22.73 -11.40 -3.17
N ARG A 25 -24.07 -11.41 -3.11
CA ARG A 25 -24.82 -11.17 -1.87
C ARG A 25 -24.56 -12.25 -0.80
N TYR A 26 -24.41 -13.50 -1.19
CA TYR A 26 -24.10 -14.59 -0.26
C TYR A 26 -22.71 -14.44 0.36
N HIS A 27 -21.69 -14.09 -0.43
CA HIS A 27 -20.31 -13.98 0.05
C HIS A 27 -20.01 -12.66 0.76
N PHE A 28 -20.62 -11.56 0.32
CA PHE A 28 -20.24 -10.22 0.77
C PHE A 28 -21.38 -9.43 1.40
N GLY A 29 -22.63 -9.91 1.29
CA GLY A 29 -23.82 -9.19 1.74
C GLY A 29 -24.20 -8.05 0.80
N ASP A 30 -23.35 -7.03 0.73
CA ASP A 30 -23.54 -5.83 -0.08
C ASP A 30 -22.21 -5.32 -0.67
N VAL A 31 -22.26 -4.15 -1.30
CA VAL A 31 -21.07 -3.51 -1.89
C VAL A 31 -20.08 -3.15 -0.80
N ASP A 32 -20.51 -2.64 0.35
CA ASP A 32 -19.61 -2.25 1.43
C ASP A 32 -18.88 -3.44 2.03
N GLY A 33 -19.54 -4.59 2.17
CA GLY A 33 -18.92 -5.84 2.58
C GLY A 33 -17.88 -6.35 1.58
N LEU A 34 -18.13 -6.20 0.27
CA LEU A 34 -17.15 -6.52 -0.77
C LEU A 34 -15.94 -5.59 -0.72
N LEU A 35 -16.17 -4.28 -0.63
CA LEU A 35 -15.09 -3.28 -0.55
C LEU A 35 -14.26 -3.48 0.73
N ARG A 36 -14.92 -3.85 1.85
CA ARG A 36 -14.25 -4.22 3.10
C ARG A 36 -13.33 -5.43 2.91
N ASP A 37 -13.84 -6.52 2.35
CA ASP A 37 -13.05 -7.74 2.11
C ASP A 37 -11.85 -7.44 1.18
N LEU A 38 -12.07 -6.68 0.12
CA LEU A 38 -11.00 -6.26 -0.79
C LEU A 38 -9.93 -5.41 -0.08
N ALA A 39 -10.34 -4.45 0.76
CA ALA A 39 -9.42 -3.62 1.53
C ALA A 39 -8.59 -4.46 2.50
N LEU A 40 -9.22 -5.38 3.24
CA LEU A 40 -8.53 -6.28 4.18
C LEU A 40 -7.53 -7.19 3.46
N ARG A 41 -7.89 -7.74 2.29
CA ARG A 41 -6.95 -8.55 1.48
C ARG A 41 -5.73 -7.73 1.04
N ASN A 42 -5.94 -6.50 0.58
CA ASN A 42 -4.82 -5.64 0.15
C ASN A 42 -3.95 -5.22 1.33
N ALA A 43 -4.54 -4.90 2.48
CA ALA A 43 -3.81 -4.62 3.71
C ALA A 43 -2.97 -5.82 4.17
N ALA A 44 -3.57 -7.01 4.19
CA ALA A 44 -2.88 -8.25 4.54
C ALA A 44 -1.67 -8.52 3.62
N ARG A 45 -1.81 -8.33 2.29
CA ARG A 45 -0.68 -8.52 1.36
C ARG A 45 0.52 -7.62 1.69
N ILE A 46 0.27 -6.37 2.05
CA ILE A 46 1.33 -5.42 2.43
C ILE A 46 1.91 -5.82 3.81
N ALA A 47 1.05 -6.15 4.77
CA ALA A 47 1.47 -6.54 6.12
C ALA A 47 2.30 -7.82 6.11
N ASP A 48 1.83 -8.88 5.46
CA ASP A 48 2.50 -10.19 5.39
C ASP A 48 3.86 -10.09 4.71
N ALA A 49 3.95 -9.33 3.60
CA ALA A 49 5.21 -9.09 2.92
C ALA A 49 6.21 -8.36 3.83
N ARG A 50 5.76 -7.36 4.59
CA ARG A 50 6.58 -6.66 5.58
C ARG A 50 7.05 -7.61 6.68
N THR A 51 6.13 -8.37 7.27
CA THR A 51 6.42 -9.33 8.34
C THR A 51 7.47 -10.34 7.90
N GLY A 52 7.33 -10.92 6.69
CA GLY A 52 8.33 -11.85 6.16
C GLY A 52 9.73 -11.25 6.00
N MET A 53 9.83 -9.98 5.58
CA MET A 53 11.11 -9.28 5.49
C MET A 53 11.70 -8.98 6.86
N LEU A 54 10.89 -8.54 7.82
CA LEU A 54 11.33 -8.24 9.19
C LEU A 54 11.79 -9.50 9.93
N ASP A 55 11.06 -10.61 9.79
CA ASP A 55 11.45 -11.90 10.36
C ASP A 55 12.82 -12.35 9.83
N ALA A 56 13.11 -12.10 8.54
CA ALA A 56 14.43 -12.41 7.98
C ALA A 56 15.53 -11.55 8.61
N LEU A 57 15.29 -10.24 8.75
CA LEU A 57 16.26 -9.30 9.33
C LEU A 57 16.52 -9.55 10.82
N GLU A 58 15.53 -9.98 11.58
CA GLU A 58 15.69 -10.28 13.01
C GLU A 58 16.55 -11.52 13.28
N ARG A 59 16.73 -12.39 12.29
CA ARG A 59 17.67 -13.52 12.38
C ARG A 59 19.13 -13.08 12.19
N GLU A 60 19.37 -11.87 11.68
CA GLU A 60 20.70 -11.32 11.51
C GLU A 60 21.22 -10.74 12.83
N ARG A 61 22.53 -10.85 13.08
CA ARG A 61 23.16 -10.22 14.27
C ARG A 61 23.02 -8.70 14.26
N LYS A 62 22.98 -8.09 13.08
CA LYS A 62 22.81 -6.66 12.88
C LYS A 62 22.23 -6.41 11.50
N ALA A 63 20.95 -6.02 11.47
CA ALA A 63 20.28 -5.65 10.23
C ALA A 63 20.96 -4.43 9.58
N ALA A 64 21.23 -4.51 8.28
CA ALA A 64 21.79 -3.39 7.53
C ALA A 64 20.71 -2.34 7.26
N PHE A 65 21.03 -1.06 7.48
CA PHE A 65 20.10 0.06 7.25
C PHE A 65 19.36 -0.01 5.90
N PRO A 66 20.02 -0.26 4.75
CA PRO A 66 19.32 -0.37 3.46
C PRO A 66 18.25 -1.46 3.43
N ALA A 67 18.49 -2.59 4.12
CA ALA A 67 17.56 -3.71 4.16
C ALA A 67 16.36 -3.43 5.08
N VAL A 68 16.57 -2.70 6.19
CA VAL A 68 15.48 -2.21 7.04
C VAL A 68 14.61 -1.19 6.29
N VAL A 69 15.22 -0.29 5.51
CA VAL A 69 14.48 0.62 4.63
C VAL A 69 13.68 -0.16 3.60
N ASP A 70 14.25 -1.21 3.00
CA ASP A 70 13.53 -2.07 2.06
C ASP A 70 12.30 -2.72 2.71
N ALA A 71 12.40 -3.20 3.97
CA ALA A 71 11.26 -3.73 4.72
C ALA A 71 10.14 -2.70 4.97
N LEU A 72 10.45 -1.40 4.99
CA LEU A 72 9.45 -0.34 5.03
C LEU A 72 8.75 -0.15 3.67
N VAL A 73 9.53 -0.10 2.58
CA VAL A 73 9.05 0.43 1.29
C VAL A 73 8.66 -0.61 0.24
N VAL A 74 9.36 -1.74 0.16
CA VAL A 74 9.09 -2.79 -0.84
C VAL A 74 7.66 -3.34 -0.71
N PRO A 75 7.12 -3.60 0.50
CA PRO A 75 5.74 -4.07 0.65
C PRO A 75 4.68 -3.10 0.11
N LEU A 76 4.97 -1.79 0.05
CA LEU A 76 4.04 -0.78 -0.48
C LEU A 76 3.85 -0.90 -2.00
N PHE A 77 4.73 -1.63 -2.69
CA PHE A 77 4.65 -1.93 -4.11
C PHE A 77 4.02 -3.30 -4.41
N ALA A 78 3.52 -4.01 -3.39
CA ALA A 78 2.83 -5.28 -3.59
C ALA A 78 1.66 -5.13 -4.59
N SER A 79 1.53 -6.08 -5.52
CA SER A 79 0.39 -6.13 -6.43
C SER A 79 -0.91 -6.28 -5.66
N ALA A 80 -1.93 -5.56 -6.12
CA ALA A 80 -3.25 -5.56 -5.54
C ALA A 80 -3.92 -6.93 -5.66
N ALA A 81 -4.71 -7.28 -4.64
CA ALA A 81 -5.56 -8.45 -4.69
C ALA A 81 -6.53 -8.34 -5.87
N MET A 82 -6.67 -9.43 -6.63
CA MET A 82 -7.57 -9.57 -7.77
C MET A 82 -7.32 -8.63 -8.97
N THR A 83 -6.38 -7.68 -8.86
CA THR A 83 -5.99 -6.79 -9.96
C THR A 83 -4.47 -6.60 -10.00
N PRO A 84 -3.69 -7.59 -10.50
CA PRO A 84 -2.23 -7.59 -10.37
C PRO A 84 -1.51 -6.39 -11.00
N GLY A 85 -2.13 -5.71 -11.98
CA GLY A 85 -1.61 -4.50 -12.62
C GLY A 85 -1.78 -3.21 -11.81
N PHE A 86 -2.25 -3.29 -10.57
CA PHE A 86 -2.37 -2.17 -9.64
C PHE A 86 -1.58 -2.47 -8.37
N ARG A 87 -1.16 -1.42 -7.65
CA ARG A 87 -0.55 -1.57 -6.32
C ARG A 87 -1.62 -1.67 -5.24
N ALA A 88 -1.43 -2.59 -4.30
CA ALA A 88 -2.34 -2.84 -3.19
C ALA A 88 -2.62 -1.57 -2.37
N ILE A 89 -1.59 -0.74 -2.16
CA ILE A 89 -1.70 0.49 -1.38
C ILE A 89 -2.61 1.54 -2.04
N VAL A 90 -2.64 1.61 -3.37
CA VAL A 90 -3.49 2.54 -4.13
C VAL A 90 -4.96 2.10 -4.07
N VAL A 91 -5.21 0.79 -4.20
CA VAL A 91 -6.55 0.23 -4.00
C VAL A 91 -7.02 0.48 -2.58
N LEU A 92 -6.14 0.27 -1.61
CA LEU A 92 -6.44 0.47 -0.19
C LEU A 92 -6.82 1.93 0.11
N ASP A 93 -6.07 2.91 -0.40
CA ASP A 93 -6.34 4.35 -0.23
C ASP A 93 -7.72 4.76 -0.77
N GLU A 94 -8.06 4.31 -2.00
CA GLU A 94 -9.39 4.55 -2.58
C GLU A 94 -10.50 3.96 -1.70
N MET A 95 -10.30 2.76 -1.14
CA MET A 95 -11.26 2.14 -0.22
C MET A 95 -11.36 2.89 1.12
N PHE A 96 -10.22 3.34 1.68
CA PHE A 96 -10.15 4.07 2.95
C PHE A 96 -10.99 5.35 2.92
N SER A 97 -10.99 6.06 1.79
CA SER A 97 -11.77 7.29 1.62
C SER A 97 -13.29 7.08 1.68
N ARG A 98 -13.75 5.83 1.57
CA ARG A 98 -15.17 5.46 1.42
C ARG A 98 -15.73 4.64 2.57
N ALA A 99 -14.87 3.94 3.31
CA ALA A 99 -15.29 2.90 4.23
C ALA A 99 -15.62 3.47 5.63
N ALA A 100 -16.59 2.86 6.32
CA ALA A 100 -17.01 3.28 7.65
C ALA A 100 -15.86 3.15 8.68
N GLY A 101 -15.81 4.02 9.70
CA GLY A 101 -14.68 4.11 10.65
C GLY A 101 -14.19 2.78 11.26
N SER A 102 -15.08 1.79 11.45
CA SER A 102 -14.73 0.47 12.00
C SER A 102 -13.75 -0.35 11.15
N ILE A 103 -13.61 -0.05 9.86
CA ILE A 103 -12.63 -0.74 8.99
C ILE A 103 -11.23 -0.14 9.13
N HIS A 104 -11.11 1.14 9.47
CA HIS A 104 -9.82 1.81 9.61
C HIS A 104 -9.04 1.19 10.76
N GLU A 105 -9.71 0.91 11.87
CA GLU A 105 -9.13 0.20 13.02
C GLU A 105 -8.68 -1.21 12.66
N GLN A 106 -9.50 -1.96 11.91
CA GLN A 106 -9.14 -3.31 11.46
C GLN A 106 -7.91 -3.28 10.54
N ILE A 107 -7.85 -2.37 9.58
CA ILE A 107 -6.69 -2.24 8.70
C ILE A 107 -5.46 -1.79 9.49
N TRP A 108 -5.61 -0.82 10.39
CA TRP A 108 -4.52 -0.38 11.25
C TRP A 108 -3.97 -1.53 12.10
N SER A 109 -4.83 -2.41 12.63
CA SER A 109 -4.40 -3.57 13.41
C SER A 109 -3.50 -4.53 12.63
N LEU A 110 -3.68 -4.65 11.31
CA LEU A 110 -2.82 -5.46 10.45
C LEU A 110 -1.44 -4.83 10.25
N PHE A 111 -1.33 -3.50 10.33
CA PHE A 111 -0.07 -2.79 10.11
C PHE A 111 0.72 -2.50 11.38
N ALA A 112 0.04 -2.35 12.52
CA ALA A 112 0.61 -1.79 13.74
C ALA A 112 1.92 -2.49 14.17
N GLU A 113 1.92 -3.81 14.23
CA GLU A 113 3.11 -4.57 14.64
C GLU A 113 4.29 -4.37 13.68
N GLY A 114 4.06 -4.51 12.38
CA GLY A 114 5.11 -4.34 11.38
C GLY A 114 5.65 -2.91 11.31
N VAL A 115 4.80 -1.89 11.52
CA VAL A 115 5.21 -0.48 11.62
C VAL A 115 6.07 -0.24 12.85
N ASP A 116 5.69 -0.78 14.01
CA ASP A 116 6.47 -0.66 15.23
C ASP A 116 7.85 -1.34 15.09
N ARG A 117 7.87 -2.58 14.59
CA ARG A 117 9.10 -3.35 14.35
C ARG A 117 10.07 -2.61 13.41
N VAL A 118 9.60 -2.17 12.25
CA VAL A 118 10.47 -1.46 11.30
C VAL A 118 10.97 -0.12 11.85
N THR A 119 10.13 0.60 12.60
CA THR A 119 10.53 1.85 13.25
C THR A 119 11.64 1.62 14.27
N ARG A 120 11.50 0.60 15.14
CA ARG A 120 12.54 0.23 16.11
C ARG A 120 13.85 -0.16 15.44
N MET A 121 13.80 -0.94 14.35
CA MET A 121 15.00 -1.33 13.60
C MET A 121 15.68 -0.13 12.92
N LEU A 122 14.91 0.82 12.38
CA LEU A 122 15.47 2.06 11.82
C LEU A 122 16.12 2.93 12.91
N SER A 123 15.47 3.08 14.06
CA SER A 123 16.07 3.78 15.22
C SER A 123 17.37 3.12 15.68
N ALA A 124 17.43 1.79 15.72
CA ALA A 124 18.64 1.07 16.09
C ALA A 124 19.79 1.23 15.07
N CYS A 125 19.47 1.47 13.80
CA CYS A 125 20.48 1.79 12.78
C CYS A 125 21.08 3.19 12.96
N GLN A 126 20.37 4.10 13.64
CA GLN A 126 20.71 5.52 13.73
C GLN A 126 20.45 6.06 15.15
N PRO A 127 21.16 5.58 16.18
CA PRO A 127 20.84 5.84 17.59
C PRO A 127 20.99 7.30 18.01
N GLU A 128 21.83 8.08 17.32
CA GLU A 128 22.09 9.50 17.61
C GLU A 128 21.05 10.45 17.00
N VAL A 129 20.09 9.92 16.24
CA VAL A 129 19.10 10.71 15.51
C VAL A 129 17.85 10.97 16.37
N ASP A 130 17.32 12.19 16.28
CA ASP A 130 16.04 12.53 16.92
C ASP A 130 14.90 11.63 16.45
N ALA A 131 14.26 10.95 17.41
CA ALA A 131 13.19 9.98 17.16
C ALA A 131 11.96 10.64 16.50
N VAL A 132 11.67 11.90 16.84
CA VAL A 132 10.53 12.62 16.26
C VAL A 132 10.80 12.93 14.79
N ALA A 133 12.00 13.43 14.46
CA ALA A 133 12.41 13.67 13.08
C ALA A 133 12.40 12.39 12.22
N LEU A 134 12.83 11.25 12.78
CA LEU A 134 12.77 9.95 12.10
C LEU A 134 11.31 9.53 11.85
N ALA A 135 10.43 9.64 12.85
CA ALA A 135 9.01 9.30 12.69
C ALA A 135 8.32 10.13 11.59
N TRP A 136 8.62 11.43 11.50
CA TRP A 136 8.12 12.27 10.41
C TRP A 136 8.63 11.82 9.05
N ARG A 137 9.91 11.47 8.92
CA ARG A 137 10.46 10.95 7.66
C ARG A 137 9.82 9.63 7.25
N ILE A 138 9.65 8.69 8.18
CA ILE A 138 8.94 7.43 7.92
C ILE A 138 7.54 7.71 7.38
N ARG A 139 6.82 8.66 8.00
CA ARG A 139 5.49 9.06 7.55
C ARG A 139 5.51 9.67 6.14
N PHE A 140 6.41 10.60 5.85
CA PHE A 140 6.49 11.24 4.53
C PHE A 140 6.92 10.26 3.44
N VAL A 141 7.89 9.38 3.72
CA VAL A 141 8.29 8.32 2.79
C VAL A 141 7.12 7.38 2.52
N THR A 142 6.43 6.91 3.57
CA THR A 142 5.27 6.02 3.39
C THR A 142 4.15 6.70 2.59
N ALA A 143 3.87 7.98 2.85
CA ALA A 143 2.88 8.75 2.11
C ALA A 143 3.27 8.95 0.63
N ALA A 144 4.56 9.17 0.33
CA ALA A 144 5.04 9.29 -1.04
C ALA A 144 4.83 8.00 -1.87
N ALA A 145 4.72 6.84 -1.22
CA ALA A 145 4.46 5.58 -1.91
C ALA A 145 3.04 5.51 -2.52
N LEU A 146 2.08 6.31 -2.03
CA LEU A 146 0.71 6.37 -2.55
C LEU A 146 0.63 6.96 -3.98
N ASP A 147 1.73 7.56 -4.47
CA ASP A 147 1.79 8.31 -5.74
C ASP A 147 0.87 9.55 -5.71
N ILE A 148 0.94 10.38 -6.76
CA ILE A 148 -0.02 11.45 -6.98
C ILE A 148 -1.37 10.79 -7.35
N PRO A 149 -2.46 11.06 -6.60
CA PRO A 149 -3.77 10.53 -6.94
C PRO A 149 -4.10 10.90 -8.39
N PRO A 150 -4.54 9.95 -9.23
CA PRO A 150 -4.86 10.24 -10.61
C PRO A 150 -5.95 11.32 -10.64
N ARG A 151 -5.62 12.48 -11.21
CA ARG A 151 -6.61 13.56 -11.39
C ARG A 151 -7.70 13.07 -12.33
N ALA A 152 -8.96 13.35 -11.98
CA ALA A 152 -10.08 13.11 -12.89
C ALA A 152 -9.84 13.92 -14.18
N GLY A 153 -9.36 13.26 -15.23
CA GLY A 153 -9.00 13.89 -16.50
C GLY A 153 -7.73 13.33 -17.17
N ASP A 154 -6.85 12.64 -16.43
CA ASP A 154 -5.54 12.19 -16.96
C ASP A 154 -5.58 10.85 -17.72
N ARG A 155 -6.75 10.48 -18.26
CA ARG A 155 -6.89 9.29 -19.10
C ARG A 155 -6.75 9.70 -20.55
N SER A 156 -5.57 9.50 -21.12
CA SER A 156 -5.39 9.54 -22.57
C SER A 156 -6.25 8.43 -23.21
N PRO A 157 -6.83 8.65 -24.42
CA PRO A 157 -7.61 7.63 -25.12
C PRO A 157 -6.82 6.36 -25.50
N GLN A 158 -5.49 6.37 -25.32
CA GLN A 158 -4.58 5.23 -25.52
C GLN A 158 -4.26 4.44 -24.25
N GLY A 159 -4.80 4.79 -23.08
CA GLY A 159 -4.60 4.02 -21.85
C GLY A 159 -3.23 4.22 -21.17
N GLU A 160 -2.38 5.07 -21.72
CA GLU A 160 -1.15 5.51 -21.06
C GLU A 160 -1.50 6.42 -19.89
N ARG A 161 -1.33 5.90 -18.67
CA ARG A 161 -1.34 6.72 -17.45
C ARG A 161 -0.10 7.59 -17.49
N ARG A 162 -0.29 8.91 -17.48
CA ARG A 162 0.81 9.84 -17.30
C ARG A 162 1.29 9.73 -15.84
N SER A 163 2.28 8.86 -15.59
CA SER A 163 2.94 8.84 -14.29
C SER A 163 3.69 10.15 -14.11
N ALA A 164 3.69 10.70 -12.90
CA ALA A 164 4.58 11.82 -12.55
C ALA A 164 6.07 11.48 -12.77
N TYR A 165 6.37 10.18 -12.94
CA TYR A 165 7.70 9.62 -13.06
C TYR A 165 8.07 9.15 -14.49
N GLY A 166 7.25 9.39 -15.52
CA GLY A 166 7.55 8.98 -16.91
C GLY A 166 7.02 7.59 -17.30
N ASP A 167 7.65 6.94 -18.28
CA ASP A 167 7.28 5.59 -18.80
C ASP A 167 7.95 4.45 -18.00
N ASP A 168 8.40 4.73 -16.79
CA ASP A 168 9.11 3.77 -15.95
C ASP A 168 8.24 2.52 -15.68
N GLY A 169 8.81 1.33 -15.94
CA GLY A 169 8.20 0.06 -15.53
C GLY A 169 8.12 -0.08 -14.00
N ASP A 170 7.26 -0.97 -13.50
CA ASP A 170 7.04 -1.14 -12.05
C ASP A 170 8.33 -1.41 -11.25
N GLY A 171 9.26 -2.18 -11.83
CA GLY A 171 10.57 -2.46 -11.20
C GLY A 171 11.46 -1.22 -11.12
N GLU A 172 11.51 -0.40 -12.18
CA GLU A 172 12.31 0.82 -12.19
C GLU A 172 11.78 1.84 -11.19
N ARG A 173 10.44 1.99 -11.12
CA ARG A 173 9.79 2.84 -10.10
C ARG A 173 10.15 2.40 -8.69
N LEU A 174 10.10 1.09 -8.40
CA LEU A 174 10.47 0.56 -7.10
C LEU A 174 11.93 0.88 -6.77
N GLU A 175 12.87 0.66 -7.70
CA GLU A 175 14.29 0.96 -7.47
C GLU A 175 14.54 2.44 -7.21
N ARG A 176 13.94 3.34 -8.01
CA ARG A 176 14.03 4.79 -7.77
C ARG A 176 13.48 5.16 -6.38
N PHE A 177 12.34 4.57 -6.00
CA PHE A 177 11.74 4.82 -4.70
C PHE A 177 12.58 4.28 -3.54
N ARG A 178 13.22 3.11 -3.69
CA ARG A 178 14.17 2.56 -2.70
C ARG A 178 15.36 3.50 -2.50
N CYS A 179 15.92 4.03 -3.58
CA CYS A 179 17.01 5.02 -3.50
C CYS A 179 16.57 6.29 -2.77
N PHE A 180 15.43 6.87 -3.17
CA PHE A 180 14.85 8.04 -2.49
C PHE A 180 14.63 7.77 -1.00
N ALA A 181 14.02 6.64 -0.64
CA ALA A 181 13.71 6.32 0.75
C ALA A 181 14.96 6.18 1.61
N ARG A 182 16.04 5.56 1.08
CA ARG A 182 17.31 5.44 1.80
C ARG A 182 17.94 6.80 2.06
N ASP A 183 17.95 7.69 1.06
CA ASP A 183 18.49 9.04 1.22
C ASP A 183 17.61 9.88 2.17
N ALA A 184 16.28 9.80 2.03
CA ALA A 184 15.34 10.54 2.86
C ALA A 184 15.40 10.11 4.34
N LEU A 185 15.59 8.81 4.62
CA LEU A 185 15.66 8.27 5.99
C LEU A 185 17.06 8.38 6.60
N ASN A 186 18.11 8.52 5.80
CA ASN A 186 19.47 8.60 6.33
C ASN A 186 19.80 9.99 6.91
N LEU A 187 19.46 10.16 8.19
CA LEU A 187 19.75 11.34 9.00
C LEU A 187 21.17 11.46 9.57
N SER A 188 22.03 10.46 9.36
CA SER A 188 23.36 10.40 9.97
C SER A 188 24.48 10.89 9.04
N ARG A 189 24.14 11.54 7.93
CA ARG A 189 25.09 12.14 6.99
C ARG A 189 25.55 13.53 7.43
#